data_AF-T1EH18-F1
#
_entry.id   AF-T1EH18-F1
#
_cell.length_a   1.000
_cell.length_b   1.000
_cell.length_c   1.000
_cell.angle_alpha   90.00
_cell.angle_beta   90.00
_cell.angle_gamma   90.00
#
_symmetry.space_group_name_H-M   'P 1'
#
loop_
_entity.id
_entity.type
_entity.pdbx_description
1 polymer ?
#
loop_
_entity_poly.entity_id
_entity_poly.type
_entity_poly.pdbx_seq_one_letter_code
_entity_poly.pdbx_strand_id
1 'polypeptide(L)'
;HGGVNQLGGVFVNGRPLPDMVRQRIVEMAHQGVRPCDISRQLRVSHGCVSKILGRYYETGSIKPGVIGGSKPKVATPKVVDAICKYKRENATMFAWEIRDRLLAEGVCDQENVPSVSSINR
;
A
#
# COMPACT_ATOMS: atom_id res chain seq x y z
N HIS A 1 6.22 21.23 3.23
CA HIS A 1 7.53 21.92 3.35
C HIS A 1 8.64 20.89 3.22
N GLY A 2 9.61 21.15 2.33
CA GLY A 2 10.81 20.33 2.19
C GLY A 2 11.78 20.58 3.35
N GLY A 3 12.54 19.57 3.75
CA GLY A 3 13.61 19.65 4.73
C GLY A 3 14.97 19.38 4.10
N VAL A 4 16.04 19.71 4.83
CA VAL A 4 17.42 19.38 4.46
C VAL A 4 17.98 18.44 5.52
N ASN A 5 18.57 17.32 5.10
CA ASN A 5 19.17 16.35 6.01
C ASN A 5 20.61 16.76 6.40
N GLN A 6 21.24 15.99 7.31
CA GLN A 6 22.61 16.25 7.79
C GLN A 6 23.68 16.17 6.69
N LEU A 7 23.39 15.54 5.55
CA LEU A 7 24.28 15.45 4.40
C LEU A 7 24.04 16.60 3.40
N GLY A 8 23.14 17.55 3.70
CA GLY A 8 22.78 18.65 2.83
C GLY A 8 21.85 18.25 1.67
N GLY A 9 21.19 17.09 1.77
CA GLY A 9 20.24 16.59 0.77
C GLY A 9 18.81 17.03 1.07
N VAL A 10 18.08 17.45 0.03
CA VAL A 10 16.68 17.89 0.14
C VAL A 10 15.74 16.70 0.16
N PHE A 11 14.74 16.74 1.03
CA PHE A 11 13.73 15.69 1.14
C PHE A 11 12.36 16.26 1.54
N VAL A 12 11.31 15.45 1.40
CA VAL A 12 9.96 15.79 1.85
C VAL A 12 9.51 14.75 2.87
N ASN A 13 9.22 15.18 4.10
CA ASN A 13 8.76 14.30 5.17
C ASN A 13 7.49 13.53 4.74
N GLY A 14 7.47 12.22 4.99
CA GLY A 14 6.36 11.34 4.65
C GLY A 14 6.19 11.03 3.15
N ARG A 15 7.08 11.50 2.28
CA ARG A 15 7.06 11.21 0.85
C ARG A 15 8.27 10.36 0.44
N PRO A 16 8.12 9.47 -0.55
CA PRO A 16 9.26 8.72 -1.09
C PRO A 16 10.25 9.66 -1.79
N LEU A 17 11.52 9.23 -1.89
CA LEU A 17 12.50 9.92 -2.73
C LEU A 17 12.02 9.96 -4.19
N PRO A 18 12.37 11.01 -4.96
CA PRO A 18 12.08 11.06 -6.39
C PRO A 18 12.66 9.85 -7.13
N ASP A 19 11.93 9.33 -8.13
CA ASP A 19 12.33 8.13 -8.87
C ASP A 19 13.70 8.27 -9.53
N MET A 20 14.05 9.47 -10.02
CA MET A 20 15.37 9.75 -10.57
C MET A 20 16.50 9.48 -9.55
N VAL A 21 16.32 9.85 -8.28
CA VAL A 21 17.31 9.60 -7.22
C VAL A 21 17.36 8.11 -6.88
N ARG A 22 16.20 7.44 -6.83
CA ARG A 22 16.10 6.00 -6.56
C ARG A 22 16.80 5.18 -7.65
N GLN A 23 16.60 5.56 -8.91
CA GLN A 23 17.29 4.97 -10.05
C GLN A 23 18.80 5.19 -9.96
N ARG A 24 19.24 6.42 -9.64
CA ARG A 24 20.67 6.71 -9.49
C ARG A 24 21.35 5.89 -8.40
N ILE A 25 20.66 5.62 -7.29
CA ILE A 25 21.15 4.73 -6.22
C ILE A 25 21.45 3.33 -6.77
N VAL A 26 20.53 2.76 -7.56
CA VAL A 26 20.69 1.42 -8.14
C VAL A 26 21.79 1.41 -9.20
N GLU A 27 21.83 2.41 -10.09
CA GLU A 27 22.87 2.54 -11.11
C GLU A 27 24.28 2.57 -10.50
N MET A 28 24.49 3.37 -9.45
CA MET A 28 25.79 3.45 -8.78
C MET A 28 26.16 2.12 -8.10
N ALA A 29 25.19 1.43 -7.51
CA ALA A 29 25.44 0.12 -6.92
C ALA A 29 25.83 -0.93 -7.97
N HIS A 30 25.18 -0.93 -9.15
CA HIS A 30 25.57 -1.79 -10.28
C HIS A 30 26.98 -1.49 -10.82
N GLN A 31 27.43 -0.24 -10.71
CA GLN A 31 28.80 0.17 -11.03
C GLN A 31 29.82 -0.23 -9.95
N GLY A 32 29.40 -0.94 -8.90
CA GLY A 32 30.27 -1.38 -7.80
C GLY A 32 30.55 -0.29 -6.75
N VAL A 33 29.84 0.85 -6.78
CA VAL A 33 30.01 1.90 -5.78
C VAL A 33 29.44 1.43 -4.45
N ARG A 34 30.22 1.59 -3.37
CA ARG A 34 29.80 1.17 -2.02
C ARG A 34 28.60 2.00 -1.54
N PRO A 35 27.63 1.41 -0.82
CA PRO A 35 26.44 2.12 -0.32
C PRO A 35 26.75 3.38 0.51
N CYS A 36 27.84 3.37 1.29
CA CYS A 36 28.27 4.53 2.06
C CYS A 36 28.74 5.70 1.18
N ASP A 37 29.32 5.41 0.03
CA ASP A 37 29.77 6.42 -0.94
C ASP A 37 28.59 6.93 -1.77
N ILE A 38 27.63 6.06 -2.14
CA ILE A 38 26.35 6.46 -2.74
C ILE A 38 25.61 7.44 -1.82
N SER A 39 25.54 7.13 -0.53
CA SER A 39 24.89 7.97 0.49
C SER A 39 25.50 9.38 0.54
N ARG A 40 26.83 9.49 0.57
CA ARG A 40 27.53 10.78 0.57
C ARG A 40 27.36 11.55 -0.73
N GLN A 41 27.53 10.89 -1.88
CA GLN A 41 27.46 11.55 -3.19
C GLN A 41 26.05 12.06 -3.53
N LEU A 42 25.03 11.26 -3.25
CA LEU A 42 23.64 11.63 -3.50
C LEU A 42 23.00 12.42 -2.34
N ARG A 43 23.76 12.63 -1.25
CA ARG A 43 23.29 13.28 -0.01
C ARG A 43 22.00 12.64 0.53
N VAL A 44 21.88 11.33 0.40
CA VAL A 44 20.75 10.53 0.90
C VAL A 44 21.23 9.76 2.13
N SER A 45 20.40 9.65 3.17
CA SER A 45 20.77 8.92 4.37
C SER A 45 21.12 7.46 4.08
N HIS A 46 22.14 6.92 4.76
CA HIS A 46 22.60 5.55 4.56
C HIS A 46 21.48 4.52 4.70
N GLY A 47 20.60 4.70 5.69
CA GLY A 47 19.43 3.83 5.89
C GLY A 47 18.44 3.87 4.72
N CYS A 48 18.29 5.00 4.02
CA CYS A 48 17.45 5.09 2.84
C CYS A 48 18.08 4.38 1.64
N VAL A 49 19.39 4.56 1.42
CA VAL A 49 20.15 3.83 0.38
C VAL A 49 20.03 2.31 0.59
N SER A 50 20.31 1.84 1.81
CA SER A 50 20.21 0.41 2.16
C SER A 50 18.80 -0.14 1.91
N LYS A 51 17.75 0.58 2.33
CA LYS A 51 16.35 0.18 2.11
C LYS A 51 15.97 0.09 0.64
N ILE A 52 16.46 1.01 -0.19
CA ILE A 52 16.18 0.99 -1.64
C ILE A 52 16.89 -0.18 -2.31
N LEU A 53 18.18 -0.39 -2.02
CA LEU A 53 18.96 -1.49 -2.59
C LEU A 53 18.42 -2.86 -2.16
N GLY A 54 18.10 -3.03 -0.87
CA GLY A 54 17.51 -4.28 -0.36
C GLY A 54 16.22 -4.64 -1.10
N ARG A 55 15.27 -3.70 -1.19
CA ARG A 55 14.03 -3.90 -1.96
C ARG A 55 14.29 -4.17 -3.44
N TYR A 56 15.24 -3.47 -4.05
CA TYR A 56 15.58 -3.67 -5.45
C TYR A 56 16.12 -5.08 -5.70
N TYR A 57 17.00 -5.60 -4.84
CA TYR A 57 17.50 -6.96 -4.97
C TYR A 57 16.43 -8.03 -4.71
N GLU A 58 15.47 -7.76 -3.83
CA GLU A 58 14.35 -8.67 -3.56
C GLU A 58 13.30 -8.70 -4.67
N THR A 59 13.01 -7.54 -5.29
CA THR A 59 11.81 -7.38 -6.15
C THR A 59 12.11 -6.92 -7.58
N GLY A 60 13.32 -6.47 -7.87
CA GLY A 60 13.69 -5.79 -9.12
C GLY A 60 13.09 -4.40 -9.31
N SER A 61 12.28 -3.90 -8.36
CA SER A 61 11.53 -2.66 -8.53
C SER A 61 12.18 -1.48 -7.81
N ILE A 62 12.42 -0.40 -8.55
CA ILE A 62 12.78 0.90 -7.96
C ILE A 62 11.57 1.64 -7.42
N LYS A 63 10.33 1.24 -7.74
CA LYS A 63 9.14 2.00 -7.33
C LYS A 63 8.95 1.90 -5.80
N PRO A 64 8.54 3.00 -5.14
CA PRO A 64 8.14 2.92 -3.74
C PRO A 64 6.96 1.95 -3.58
N GLY A 65 6.83 1.36 -2.39
CA GLY A 65 5.64 0.58 -2.06
C GLY A 65 4.38 1.46 -2.09
N VAL A 66 3.20 0.83 -2.13
CA VAL A 66 1.94 1.56 -2.00
C VAL A 66 1.89 2.21 -0.61
N ILE A 67 1.79 3.54 -0.59
CA ILE A 67 1.71 4.34 0.65
C ILE A 67 0.26 4.76 0.82
N GLY A 68 -0.30 4.47 1.99
CA GLY A 68 -1.69 4.77 2.32
C GLY A 68 -2.64 3.63 1.97
N GLY A 69 -3.94 3.90 2.15
CA GLY A 69 -4.99 2.90 2.11
C GLY A 69 -5.27 2.31 3.50
N SER A 70 -6.51 1.84 3.69
CA SER A 70 -6.92 1.09 4.87
C SER A 70 -7.16 -0.36 4.47
N LYS A 71 -6.83 -1.30 5.38
CA LYS A 71 -7.33 -2.66 5.22
C LYS A 71 -8.86 -2.63 5.28
N PRO A 72 -9.59 -3.32 4.38
CA PRO A 72 -11.05 -3.39 4.45
C PRO A 72 -11.51 -3.91 5.81
N LYS A 73 -12.26 -3.10 6.55
CA LYS A 73 -12.78 -3.49 7.88
C LYS A 73 -14.08 -4.29 7.79
N VAL A 74 -14.98 -3.89 6.89
CA VAL A 74 -16.32 -4.50 6.72
C VAL A 74 -16.47 -5.26 5.41
N ALA A 75 -15.77 -4.82 4.35
CA ALA A 75 -15.70 -5.51 3.06
C ALA A 75 -14.57 -6.54 3.05
N THR A 76 -14.57 -7.44 4.04
CA THR A 76 -13.61 -8.55 4.07
C THR A 76 -13.91 -9.52 2.91
N PRO A 77 -12.92 -10.30 2.43
CA PRO A 77 -13.14 -11.24 1.32
C PRO A 77 -14.34 -12.18 1.55
N LYS A 78 -14.48 -12.72 2.78
CA LYS A 78 -15.62 -13.56 3.18
C LYS A 78 -16.97 -12.86 2.97
N VAL A 79 -17.07 -11.59 3.34
CA VAL A 79 -18.30 -10.80 3.22
C VAL A 79 -18.60 -10.50 1.76
N VAL A 80 -17.58 -10.12 0.98
CA VAL A 80 -17.72 -9.86 -0.47
C VAL A 80 -18.19 -11.12 -1.20
N ASP A 81 -17.59 -12.27 -0.89
CA ASP A 81 -17.96 -13.55 -1.49
C ASP A 81 -19.41 -13.93 -1.16
N ALA A 82 -19.86 -13.71 0.08
CA ALA A 82 -21.24 -13.93 0.49
C ALA A 82 -22.23 -13.01 -0.25
N ILE A 83 -21.91 -11.71 -0.38
CA ILE A 83 -22.71 -10.75 -1.15
C ILE A 83 -22.82 -11.20 -2.60
N CYS A 84 -21.70 -11.59 -3.23
CA CYS A 84 -21.69 -12.11 -4.59
C CYS A 84 -22.53 -13.39 -4.73
N LYS A 85 -22.44 -14.31 -3.76
CA LYS A 85 -23.26 -15.53 -3.73
C LYS A 85 -24.76 -15.19 -3.69
N TYR A 86 -25.19 -14.32 -2.77
CA TYR A 86 -26.60 -13.97 -2.64
C TYR A 86 -27.14 -13.28 -3.89
N LYS A 87 -26.35 -12.40 -4.52
CA LYS A 87 -26.71 -11.77 -5.80
C LYS A 87 -26.75 -12.74 -6.98
N ARG A 88 -25.93 -13.79 -6.98
CA ARG A 88 -25.99 -14.85 -8.00
C ARG A 88 -27.23 -15.73 -7.82
N GLU A 89 -27.59 -16.05 -6.59
CA GLU A 89 -28.80 -16.81 -6.26
C GLU A 89 -30.08 -16.02 -6.57
N ASN A 90 -30.07 -14.71 -6.29
CA ASN A 90 -31.17 -13.81 -6.56
C ASN A 90 -30.67 -12.41 -6.96
N ALA A 91 -30.69 -12.12 -8.25
CA ALA A 91 -30.21 -10.85 -8.79
C ALA A 91 -31.06 -9.64 -8.34
N THR A 92 -32.34 -9.83 -8.05
CA THR A 92 -33.27 -8.75 -7.63
C THR A 92 -33.20 -8.45 -6.15
N MET A 93 -32.45 -9.23 -5.36
CA MET A 93 -32.30 -9.02 -3.92
C MET A 93 -31.73 -7.63 -3.63
N PHE A 94 -32.40 -6.83 -2.80
CA PHE A 94 -31.97 -5.50 -2.41
C PHE A 94 -30.80 -5.55 -1.42
N ALA A 95 -30.02 -4.47 -1.38
CA ALA A 95 -28.84 -4.41 -0.50
C ALA A 95 -29.18 -4.47 0.99
N TRP A 96 -30.37 -3.99 1.40
CA TRP A 96 -30.82 -4.15 2.78
C TRP A 96 -31.18 -5.62 3.10
N GLU A 97 -31.75 -6.36 2.16
CA GLU A 97 -32.01 -7.81 2.32
C GLU A 97 -30.71 -8.60 2.42
N ILE A 98 -29.70 -8.23 1.62
CA ILE A 98 -28.35 -8.79 1.71
C ILE A 98 -27.75 -8.53 3.09
N ARG A 99 -27.90 -7.31 3.62
CA ARG A 99 -27.42 -6.94 4.96
C ARG A 99 -28.06 -7.82 6.04
N ASP A 100 -29.38 -7.99 5.99
CA ASP A 100 -30.10 -8.79 6.97
C ASP A 100 -29.70 -10.27 6.88
N ARG A 101 -29.52 -10.78 5.65
CA ARG A 101 -29.05 -12.15 5.43
C ARG A 101 -27.62 -12.38 5.90
N LEU A 102 -26.72 -11.41 5.75
CA LEU A 102 -25.35 -11.47 6.30
C LEU A 102 -25.35 -11.61 7.83
N LEU A 103 -26.27 -10.93 8.51
CA LEU A 103 -26.44 -11.04 9.97
C LEU A 103 -27.10 -12.38 10.35
N ALA A 104 -28.16 -12.77 9.64
CA ALA A 104 -28.90 -14.00 9.93
C ALA A 104 -28.06 -15.27 9.75
N GLU A 105 -27.19 -15.31 8.73
CA GLU A 105 -26.28 -16.43 8.48
C GLU A 105 -24.97 -16.34 9.31
N GLY A 106 -24.83 -15.34 10.18
CA GLY A 106 -23.62 -15.16 11.01
C GLY A 106 -22.34 -14.89 10.18
N VAL A 107 -22.49 -14.42 8.94
CA VAL A 107 -21.36 -13.97 8.12
C VAL A 107 -20.77 -12.69 8.71
N CYS A 108 -21.65 -11.81 9.21
CA CYS A 108 -21.34 -10.56 9.89
C CYS A 108 -21.99 -10.50 11.29
N ASP A 109 -21.47 -9.62 12.15
CA ASP A 109 -22.10 -9.17 13.39
C ASP A 109 -22.55 -7.70 13.25
N GLN A 110 -23.16 -7.13 14.30
CA GLN A 110 -23.65 -5.74 14.25
C GLN A 110 -22.53 -4.70 14.08
N GLU A 111 -21.30 -5.02 14.45
CA GLU A 111 -20.15 -4.11 14.40
C GLU A 111 -19.45 -4.14 13.03
N ASN A 112 -19.48 -5.29 12.34
CA ASN A 112 -18.74 -5.53 11.12
C ASN A 112 -19.62 -5.62 9.85
N VAL A 113 -20.95 -5.61 10.00
CA VAL A 113 -21.87 -5.65 8.86
C VAL A 113 -21.72 -4.39 8.00
N PRO A 114 -21.55 -4.53 6.67
CA PRO A 114 -21.44 -3.37 5.78
C PRO A 114 -22.75 -2.59 5.71
N SER A 115 -22.64 -1.27 5.56
CA SER A 115 -23.82 -0.42 5.30
C SER A 115 -24.44 -0.75 3.94
N VAL A 116 -25.72 -0.44 3.75
CA VAL A 116 -26.43 -0.62 2.47
C VAL A 116 -25.68 0.04 1.31
N SER A 117 -25.15 1.25 1.53
CA SER A 117 -24.32 1.95 0.54
C SER A 117 -23.00 1.24 0.23
N SER A 118 -22.42 0.51 1.19
CA SER A 118 -21.18 -0.25 0.98
C SER A 118 -21.42 -1.56 0.24
N ILE A 119 -22.61 -2.16 0.39
CA ILE A 119 -23.02 -3.37 -0.35
C ILE A 119 -23.28 -3.05 -1.82
N ASN A 120 -23.77 -1.83 -2.13
CA ASN A 120 -24.05 -1.38 -3.49
C ASN A 120 -22.82 -0.85 -4.26
N ARG A 121 -21.67 -0.68 -3.60
CA ARG A 121 -20.44 -0.20 -4.23
C ARG A 121 -19.70 -1.37 -4.88
#